data_AF-A0AAV4L9X3-F1
#
_entry.id   AF-A0AAV4L9X3-F1
#
_cell.length_a   1.000
_cell.length_b   1.000
_cell.length_c   1.000
_cell.angle_alpha   90.00
_cell.angle_beta   90.00
_cell.angle_gamma   90.00
#
_symmetry.space_group_name_H-M   'P 1'
#
loop_
_entity.id
_entity.type
_entity.pdbx_description
1 polymer ?
#
loop_
_entity_poly.entity_id
_entity_poly.type
_entity_poly.pdbx_seq_one_letter_code
_entity_poly.pdbx_strand_id
1 'polypeptide(L)'
;MKSNKMNKKPLRASGFTLIELLISLFIISVISAVAMPHLRGSGERAQKTSCEANQRLIRAVLEDYYLEHGHYPSGSSAEILTELKNKHYLQSIPTEPAGGTYEITTSDDGSSVTVKCSVHGELGD
;
A
#
# COMPACT_ATOMS: atom_id res chain seq x y z
N MET A 1 -6.33 -80.86 -10.17
CA MET A 1 -6.22 -79.43 -10.56
C MET A 1 -4.75 -79.00 -10.55
N LYS A 2 -4.23 -78.38 -11.62
CA LYS A 2 -2.90 -77.76 -11.65
C LYS A 2 -3.03 -76.26 -11.35
N SER A 3 -2.43 -75.79 -10.25
CA SER A 3 -2.44 -74.38 -9.85
C SER A 3 -1.35 -73.62 -10.61
N ASN A 4 -1.75 -72.63 -11.41
CA ASN A 4 -0.85 -71.79 -12.20
C ASN A 4 -0.34 -70.62 -11.33
N LYS A 5 0.96 -70.62 -11.00
CA LYS A 5 1.59 -69.53 -10.23
C LYS A 5 1.91 -68.35 -11.14
N MET A 6 1.15 -67.27 -11.03
CA MET A 6 1.46 -65.99 -11.67
C MET A 6 2.71 -65.38 -11.04
N ASN A 7 3.77 -65.27 -11.83
CA ASN A 7 5.05 -64.69 -11.43
C ASN A 7 4.95 -63.15 -11.49
N LYS A 8 4.62 -62.48 -10.36
CA LYS A 8 4.59 -61.02 -10.28
C LYS A 8 6.03 -60.48 -10.21
N LYS A 9 6.51 -59.85 -11.28
CA LYS A 9 7.80 -59.15 -11.27
C LYS A 9 7.71 -57.96 -10.29
N PRO A 10 8.67 -57.78 -9.37
CA PRO A 10 8.67 -56.62 -8.48
C PRO A 10 8.91 -55.35 -9.30
N LEU A 11 8.03 -54.36 -9.14
CA LEU A 11 8.26 -53.00 -9.64
C LEU A 11 9.47 -52.44 -8.88
N ARG A 12 10.55 -52.11 -9.60
CA ARG A 12 11.72 -51.48 -9.00
C ARG A 12 11.33 -50.11 -8.47
N ALA A 13 11.38 -49.93 -7.15
CA ALA A 13 11.28 -48.62 -6.54
C ALA A 13 12.56 -47.84 -6.86
N SER A 14 12.43 -46.78 -7.65
CA SER A 14 13.52 -45.83 -7.90
C SER A 14 13.53 -44.80 -6.78
N GLY A 15 14.65 -44.67 -6.08
CA GLY A 15 14.87 -43.64 -5.06
C GLY A 15 15.59 -42.42 -5.63
N PHE A 16 15.40 -41.26 -5.00
CA PHE A 16 16.12 -40.04 -5.34
C PHE A 16 17.61 -40.17 -5.00
N THR A 17 18.46 -39.59 -5.84
CA THR A 17 19.91 -39.54 -5.58
C THR A 17 20.27 -38.31 -4.75
N LEU A 18 21.34 -38.39 -3.94
CA LEU A 18 21.82 -37.24 -3.17
C LEU A 18 22.20 -36.06 -4.08
N ILE A 19 22.74 -36.35 -5.27
CA ILE A 19 23.13 -35.31 -6.23
C ILE A 19 21.93 -34.58 -6.81
N GLU A 20 20.79 -35.25 -6.95
CA GLU A 20 19.54 -34.67 -7.46
C GLU A 20 18.94 -33.68 -6.47
N LEU A 21 19.04 -33.96 -5.16
CA LEU A 21 18.70 -32.99 -4.12
C LEU A 21 19.69 -31.81 -4.08
N LEU A 22 20.99 -32.06 -4.26
CA LEU A 22 22.01 -30.99 -4.29
C LEU A 22 21.79 -30.02 -5.45
N ILE A 23 21.55 -30.53 -6.67
CA ILE A 23 21.29 -29.70 -7.85
C ILE A 23 19.98 -28.92 -7.67
N SER A 24 18.95 -29.53 -7.09
CA SER A 24 17.67 -28.87 -6.85
C SER A 24 17.80 -27.68 -5.89
N LEU A 25 18.51 -27.87 -4.77
CA LEU A 25 18.77 -26.79 -3.81
C LEU A 25 19.62 -25.68 -4.42
N PHE A 26 20.59 -26.04 -5.27
CA PHE A 26 21.39 -25.08 -6.02
C PHE A 26 20.51 -24.21 -6.93
N ILE A 27 19.63 -24.81 -7.73
CA ILE A 27 18.73 -24.06 -8.64
C ILE A 27 17.75 -23.17 -7.86
N ILE A 28 17.11 -23.71 -6.80
CA ILE A 28 16.18 -22.94 -5.96
C ILE A 28 16.89 -21.77 -5.28
N SER A 29 18.15 -21.93 -4.86
CA SER A 29 18.93 -20.85 -4.23
C SER A 29 19.18 -19.68 -5.19
N VAL A 30 19.52 -19.97 -6.45
CA VAL A 30 19.77 -18.97 -7.48
C VAL A 30 18.49 -18.24 -7.85
N ILE A 31 17.39 -18.96 -8.07
CA ILE A 31 16.08 -18.35 -8.39
C ILE A 31 15.60 -17.49 -7.22
N SER A 32 15.74 -17.95 -5.98
CA SER A 32 15.30 -17.22 -4.78
C SER A 32 16.07 -15.91 -4.59
N ALA A 33 17.37 -15.90 -4.87
CA ALA A 33 18.20 -14.70 -4.81
C ALA A 33 17.75 -13.60 -5.79
N VAL A 34 17.28 -13.99 -6.98
CA VAL A 34 16.81 -13.05 -8.02
C VAL A 34 15.33 -12.68 -7.86
N ALA A 35 14.52 -13.52 -7.22
CA ALA A 35 13.08 -13.31 -7.09
C ALA A 35 12.67 -12.31 -5.98
N MET A 36 13.43 -12.22 -4.88
CA MET A 36 13.10 -11.34 -3.74
C MET A 36 12.99 -9.82 -4.03
N PRO A 37 13.79 -9.17 -4.89
CA PRO A 37 13.77 -7.71 -5.02
C PRO A 37 12.47 -7.14 -5.62
N HIS A 38 11.64 -7.97 -6.26
CA HIS A 38 10.51 -7.49 -7.05
C HIS A 38 9.22 -7.20 -6.24
N LEU A 39 9.15 -7.60 -4.96
CA LEU A 39 7.91 -7.50 -4.18
C LEU A 39 7.74 -6.18 -3.40
N ARG A 40 8.81 -5.42 -3.18
CA ARG A 40 8.78 -4.29 -2.22
C ARG A 40 8.44 -2.92 -2.82
N GLY A 41 8.66 -2.72 -4.12
CA GLY A 41 8.48 -1.39 -4.74
C GLY A 41 7.05 -1.02 -5.15
N SER A 42 6.15 -2.00 -5.31
CA SER A 42 4.78 -1.72 -5.76
C SER A 42 3.89 -1.17 -4.65
N GLY A 43 4.16 -1.53 -3.39
CA GLY A 43 3.39 -1.06 -2.24
C GLY A 43 3.61 0.42 -1.98
N GLU A 44 4.86 0.85 -1.92
CA GLU A 44 5.24 2.24 -1.66
C GLU A 44 4.69 3.20 -2.73
N ARG A 45 4.78 2.84 -4.01
CA ARG A 45 4.21 3.67 -5.09
C ARG A 45 2.70 3.79 -4.97
N ALA A 46 2.00 2.68 -4.69
CA ALA A 46 0.55 2.70 -4.49
C ALA A 46 0.16 3.54 -3.26
N GLN A 47 0.95 3.47 -2.18
CA GLN A 47 0.76 4.30 -0.99
C GLN A 47 0.93 5.78 -1.31
N LYS A 48 2.01 6.17 -2.01
CA LYS A 48 2.24 7.55 -2.44
C LYS A 48 1.09 8.07 -3.30
N THR A 49 0.71 7.35 -4.35
CA THR A 49 -0.41 7.74 -5.23
C THR A 49 -1.73 7.89 -4.47
N SER A 50 -2.00 6.99 -3.52
CA SER A 50 -3.19 7.08 -2.67
C SER A 50 -3.11 8.28 -1.71
N CYS A 51 -1.92 8.58 -1.13
CA CYS A 51 -1.75 9.77 -0.30
C CYS A 51 -1.99 11.06 -1.11
N GLU A 52 -1.43 11.16 -2.32
CA GLU A 52 -1.63 12.29 -3.22
C GLU A 52 -3.11 12.48 -3.60
N ALA A 53 -3.83 11.38 -3.87
CA ALA A 53 -5.26 11.43 -4.17
C ALA A 53 -6.07 11.99 -2.98
N ASN A 54 -5.77 11.54 -1.76
CA ASN A 54 -6.40 12.05 -0.55
C ASN A 54 -6.07 13.53 -0.29
N GLN A 55 -4.81 13.94 -0.50
CA GLN A 55 -4.41 15.36 -0.39
C GLN A 55 -5.19 16.25 -1.35
N ARG A 56 -5.36 15.83 -2.62
CA ARG A 56 -6.17 16.55 -3.61
C ARG A 56 -7.63 16.68 -3.18
N LEU A 57 -8.19 15.61 -2.63
CA LEU A 57 -9.57 15.60 -2.14
C LEU A 57 -9.75 16.56 -0.97
N ILE A 58 -8.87 16.51 0.03
CA ILE A 58 -8.92 17.42 1.19
C ILE A 58 -8.76 18.88 0.73
N ARG A 59 -7.83 19.15 -0.18
CA ARG A 59 -7.62 20.49 -0.73
C ARG A 59 -8.85 21.01 -1.47
N ALA A 60 -9.46 20.20 -2.32
CA ALA A 60 -10.66 20.59 -3.06
C ALA A 60 -11.82 20.93 -2.12
N VAL A 61 -11.99 20.16 -1.04
CA VAL A 61 -12.98 20.44 0.01
C VAL A 61 -12.68 21.74 0.77
N LEU A 62 -11.41 22.00 1.08
CA LEU A 62 -11.03 23.25 1.75
C LEU A 62 -11.24 24.48 0.86
N GLU A 63 -10.98 24.34 -0.44
CA GLU A 63 -11.28 25.38 -1.44
C GLU A 63 -12.80 25.62 -1.53
N ASP A 64 -13.62 24.56 -1.55
CA ASP A 64 -15.09 24.65 -1.51
C ASP A 64 -15.60 25.36 -0.24
N TYR A 65 -15.05 25.00 0.93
CA TYR A 65 -15.33 25.68 2.19
C TYR A 65 -15.03 27.18 2.10
N TYR A 66 -13.88 27.55 1.53
CA TYR A 66 -13.48 28.94 1.34
C TYR A 66 -14.44 29.69 0.41
N LEU A 67 -14.93 29.06 -0.66
CA LEU A 67 -15.91 29.67 -1.56
C LEU A 67 -17.22 30.00 -0.86
N GLU A 68 -17.65 29.18 0.10
CA GLU A 68 -18.89 29.39 0.84
C GLU A 68 -18.74 30.36 2.02
N HIS A 69 -17.61 30.30 2.74
CA HIS A 69 -17.42 31.01 4.01
C HIS A 69 -16.49 32.24 3.90
N GLY A 70 -15.74 32.38 2.80
CA GLY A 70 -14.76 33.44 2.58
C GLY A 70 -13.48 33.32 3.40
N HIS A 71 -13.28 32.22 4.10
CA HIS A 71 -12.08 31.93 4.90
C HIS A 71 -11.87 30.41 5.00
N TYR A 72 -10.63 29.97 5.21
CA TYR A 72 -10.34 28.57 5.52
C TYR A 72 -10.69 28.27 6.99
N PRO A 73 -11.06 27.01 7.31
CA PRO A 73 -11.30 26.62 8.69
C PRO A 73 -10.02 26.77 9.52
N SER A 74 -10.19 27.23 10.76
CA SER A 74 -9.08 27.51 11.69
C SER A 74 -9.02 26.45 12.79
N GLY A 75 -7.81 26.09 13.21
CA GLY A 75 -7.58 25.16 14.30
C GLY A 75 -6.48 24.16 13.96
N SER A 76 -6.36 23.12 14.77
CA SER A 76 -5.50 21.98 14.44
C SER A 76 -6.04 21.20 13.24
N SER A 77 -5.18 20.47 12.54
CA SER A 77 -5.59 19.63 11.40
C SER A 77 -6.69 18.62 11.77
N ALA A 78 -6.66 18.08 12.99
CA ALA A 78 -7.69 17.16 13.49
C ALA A 78 -9.06 17.84 13.67
N GLU A 79 -9.08 19.08 14.18
CA GLU A 79 -10.30 19.87 14.34
C GLU A 79 -10.89 20.23 12.98
N ILE A 80 -10.04 20.68 12.05
CA ILE A 80 -10.44 21.02 10.67
C ILE A 80 -11.07 19.80 9.99
N LEU A 81 -10.43 18.63 10.02
CA LEU A 81 -10.96 17.41 9.40
C LEU A 81 -12.28 16.96 10.05
N THR A 82 -12.42 17.17 11.36
CA THR A 82 -13.67 16.88 12.09
C THR A 82 -14.78 17.86 11.69
N GLU A 83 -14.47 19.15 11.54
CA GLU A 83 -15.42 20.15 11.07
C GLU A 83 -15.89 19.83 9.64
N LEU A 84 -14.97 19.55 8.72
CA LEU A 84 -15.29 19.21 7.34
C LEU A 84 -16.19 17.96 7.24
N LYS A 85 -15.97 16.98 8.12
CA LYS A 85 -16.85 15.80 8.24
C LYS A 85 -18.24 16.18 8.78
N ASN A 86 -18.30 16.95 9.87
CA ASN A 86 -19.58 17.33 10.50
C ASN A 86 -20.43 18.22 9.58
N LYS A 87 -19.79 19.07 8.77
CA LYS A 87 -20.43 19.89 7.74
C LYS A 87 -20.68 19.15 6.42
N HIS A 88 -20.42 17.84 6.37
CA HIS A 88 -20.70 16.96 5.23
C HIS A 88 -19.89 17.23 3.95
N TYR A 89 -18.81 18.02 4.01
CA TYR A 89 -17.87 18.12 2.89
C TYR A 89 -17.07 16.83 2.70
N LEU A 90 -16.79 16.13 3.81
CA LEU A 90 -16.14 14.81 3.79
C LEU A 90 -17.13 13.73 4.26
N GLN A 91 -17.29 12.68 3.45
CA GLN A 91 -18.06 11.49 3.84
C GLN A 91 -17.37 10.72 4.98
N SER A 92 -16.04 10.69 4.95
CA SER A 92 -15.19 10.09 5.97
C SER A 92 -13.84 10.78 5.98
N ILE A 93 -13.17 10.82 7.14
CA ILE A 93 -11.81 11.34 7.24
C ILE A 93 -10.86 10.34 6.54
N PRO A 94 -10.14 10.75 5.48
CA PRO A 94 -9.20 9.86 4.81
C PRO A 94 -8.09 9.41 5.76
N THR A 95 -7.73 8.14 5.71
CA THR A 95 -6.60 7.59 6.46
C THR A 95 -5.36 7.54 5.57
N GLU A 96 -4.20 7.87 6.12
CA GLU A 96 -2.94 7.85 5.38
C GLU A 96 -2.49 6.39 5.12
N PRO A 97 -2.18 6.01 3.85
CA PRO A 97 -1.88 4.62 3.48
C PRO A 97 -0.63 3.98 4.10
N ALA A 98 0.33 4.78 4.55
CA ALA A 98 1.56 4.35 5.19
C ALA A 98 1.56 4.52 6.73
N GLY A 99 0.42 4.89 7.32
CA GLY A 99 0.23 5.01 8.77
C GLY A 99 0.56 6.40 9.36
N GLY A 100 0.64 7.44 8.53
CA GLY A 100 0.82 8.84 8.96
C GLY A 100 -0.49 9.61 9.18
N THR A 101 -0.37 10.94 9.23
CA THR A 101 -1.52 11.86 9.31
C THR A 101 -1.45 12.91 8.20
N TYR A 102 -2.57 13.60 7.99
CA TYR A 102 -2.64 14.78 7.12
C TYR A 102 -2.45 16.03 7.96
N GLU A 103 -1.51 16.87 7.55
CA GLU A 103 -1.26 18.18 8.13
C GLU A 103 -1.83 19.24 7.21
N ILE A 104 -2.61 20.17 7.77
CA ILE A 104 -3.26 21.25 7.03
C ILE A 104 -2.68 22.54 7.58
N THR A 105 -2.00 23.29 6.72
CA THR A 105 -1.43 24.59 7.06
C THR A 105 -2.04 25.65 6.18
N THR A 106 -2.67 26.64 6.79
CA THR A 106 -3.14 27.84 6.11
C THR A 106 -2.04 28.88 6.12
N SER A 107 -1.83 29.57 5.00
CA SER A 107 -0.85 30.66 4.91
C SER A 107 -1.24 31.85 5.80
N ASP A 108 -0.26 32.63 6.23
CA ASP A 108 -0.45 33.77 7.15
C ASP A 108 -1.41 34.85 6.61
N ASP A 109 -1.53 34.94 5.28
CA ASP A 109 -2.43 35.84 4.59
C ASP A 109 -3.87 35.30 4.45
N GLY A 110 -4.10 34.04 4.83
CA GLY A 110 -5.38 33.35 4.70
C GLY A 110 -5.78 33.05 3.25
N SER A 111 -4.91 33.31 2.26
CA SER A 111 -5.25 33.21 0.84
C SER A 111 -5.02 31.81 0.26
N SER A 112 -4.18 31.00 0.91
CA SER A 112 -3.83 29.66 0.42
C SER A 112 -3.78 28.63 1.54
N VAL A 113 -4.07 27.38 1.17
CA VAL A 113 -4.02 26.23 2.08
C VAL A 113 -3.14 25.13 1.47
N THR A 114 -2.30 24.54 2.31
CA THR A 114 -1.39 23.46 1.94
C THR A 114 -1.74 22.21 2.74
N VAL A 115 -1.83 21.07 2.06
CA VAL A 115 -2.12 19.77 2.67
C VAL A 115 -0.89 18.87 2.52
N LYS A 116 -0.29 18.48 3.63
CA LYS A 116 0.91 17.62 3.67
C LYS A 116 0.57 16.24 4.23
N CYS A 117 1.28 15.24 3.74
CA CYS A 117 1.25 13.87 4.20
C CYS A 117 2.50 13.67 5.08
N SER A 118 2.37 13.21 6.32
CA SER A 118 3.56 13.06 7.20
C SER A 118 4.63 12.13 6.64
N VAL A 119 4.24 11.18 5.78
CA VAL A 119 5.14 10.17 5.19
C VAL A 119 5.71 10.61 3.84
N HIS A 120 4.89 11.24 3.00
CA HIS A 120 5.23 11.52 1.60
C HIS A 120 5.47 13.00 1.28
N GLY A 121 5.27 13.92 2.22
CA GLY A 121 5.50 15.35 2.02
C GLY A 121 4.31 16.08 1.39
N GLU A 122 4.61 17.13 0.61
CA GLU A 122 3.59 17.93 -0.07
C GLU A 122 3.11 17.28 -1.36
N LEU A 123 1.95 17.75 -1.82
CA LEU A 123 1.38 17.28 -3.07
C LEU A 123 2.26 17.70 -4.26
N GLY A 124 2.96 16.73 -4.87
CA GLY A 124 3.76 16.95 -6.07
C GLY A 124 5.28 16.86 -5.89
N ASP A 125 5.75 16.56 -4.68
CA ASP A 125 7.14 16.19 -4.38
C ASP A 125 7.53 14.81 -4.95
#